data_AF-A0A1G3RA66-F1
#
_entry.id   AF-A0A1G3RA66-F1
#
_cell.length_a   1.000
_cell.length_b   1.000
_cell.length_c   1.000
_cell.angle_alpha   90.00
_cell.angle_beta   90.00
_cell.angle_gamma   90.00
#
_symmetry.space_group_name_H-M   'P 1'
#
loop_
_entity.id
_entity.type
_entity.pdbx_description
1 polymer ?
#
loop_
_entity_poly.entity_id
_entity_poly.type
_entity_poly.pdbx_seq_one_letter_code
_entity_poly.pdbx_strand_id
1 'polypeptide(L)'
;LIAGLLAMLVAFLVGLSLMRLRGAYISVATLGFMVIVQVVLVNWDRVTRGARTFAGVPPYANLWNVWLWAVIAVYLVWRIGASAFGRDMRAARDNEIAALSLGISVQHSRLLAFSLSAFLTGAAGSLWAHFITAFSPRSFLFTQAFNIITMLVIGGLGSVSGSVIGVVLITVISELLRNAERGFDLGIFRLPPIYGASQILMAVLFVLVIVFRPAGLLGGREIDPRSVLRRLRLPRRAKIR
;
A
#
# COMPACT_ATOMS: atom_id res chain seq x y z
N LEU A 1 17.10 2.24 -4.25
CA LEU A 1 17.34 0.95 -4.95
C LEU A 1 17.98 -0.10 -4.05
N ILE A 2 19.15 0.16 -3.45
CA ILE A 2 19.82 -0.78 -2.53
C ILE A 2 18.87 -1.26 -1.41
N ALA A 3 18.17 -0.33 -0.76
CA ALA A 3 17.16 -0.66 0.25
C ALA A 3 16.05 -1.59 -0.28
N GLY A 4 15.59 -1.37 -1.51
CA GLY A 4 14.61 -2.23 -2.17
C GLY A 4 15.16 -3.62 -2.47
N LEU A 5 16.40 -3.73 -2.98
CA LEU A 5 17.04 -5.02 -3.24
C LEU A 5 17.26 -5.82 -1.95
N LEU A 6 17.70 -5.16 -0.88
CA LEU A 6 17.86 -5.80 0.43
C LEU A 6 16.51 -6.26 0.99
N ALA A 7 15.47 -5.42 0.91
CA ALA A 7 14.13 -5.80 1.33
C ALA A 7 13.58 -6.98 0.51
N MET A 8 13.82 -6.98 -0.81
CA MET A 8 13.45 -8.08 -1.70
C MET A 8 14.17 -9.38 -1.34
N LEU A 9 15.47 -9.33 -1.04
CA LEU A 9 16.26 -10.49 -0.65
C LEU A 9 15.74 -11.09 0.66
N VAL A 10 15.52 -10.26 1.68
CA VAL A 10 14.95 -10.69 2.96
C VAL A 10 13.56 -11.28 2.75
N ALA A 11 12.71 -10.61 1.97
CA ALA A 11 11.36 -11.09 1.66
C ALA A 11 11.37 -12.40 0.86
N PHE A 12 12.33 -12.60 -0.03
CA PHE A 12 12.50 -13.85 -0.77
C PHE A 12 12.86 -14.99 0.19
N LEU A 13 13.86 -14.80 1.04
CA LEU A 13 14.29 -15.81 2.01
C LEU A 13 13.17 -16.20 2.99
N VAL A 14 12.49 -15.21 3.56
CA VAL A 14 11.36 -15.43 4.47
C VAL A 14 10.15 -16.01 3.72
N GLY A 15 9.94 -15.53 2.49
CA GLY A 15 8.87 -15.97 1.60
C GLY A 15 8.95 -17.46 1.29
N LEU A 16 10.15 -18.03 1.11
CA LEU A 16 10.32 -19.48 0.88
C LEU A 16 9.71 -20.33 2.01
N SER A 17 9.77 -19.84 3.25
CA SER A 17 9.14 -20.49 4.40
C SER A 17 7.64 -20.18 4.47
N LEU A 18 7.24 -18.92 4.25
CA LEU A 18 5.84 -18.48 4.34
C LEU A 18 4.95 -19.12 3.27
N MET A 19 5.45 -19.33 2.05
CA MET A 19 4.66 -19.90 0.95
C MET A 19 4.36 -21.39 1.11
N ARG A 20 4.92 -22.04 2.15
CA ARG A 20 4.54 -23.41 2.55
C ARG A 20 3.25 -23.44 3.36
N LEU A 21 2.86 -22.32 3.97
CA LEU A 21 1.64 -22.19 4.76
C LEU A 21 0.44 -21.93 3.84
N ARG A 22 -0.74 -22.41 4.26
CA ARG A 22 -2.00 -22.25 3.52
C ARG A 22 -3.07 -21.58 4.37
N GLY A 23 -4.05 -20.94 3.72
CA GLY A 23 -5.20 -20.35 4.38
C GLY A 23 -4.84 -19.30 5.42
N ALA A 24 -5.55 -19.28 6.55
CA ALA A 24 -5.39 -18.26 7.59
C ALA A 24 -3.99 -18.26 8.26
N TYR A 25 -3.26 -19.37 8.19
CA TYR A 25 -1.93 -19.50 8.81
C TYR A 25 -0.91 -18.52 8.21
N ILE A 26 -1.02 -18.20 6.90
CA ILE A 26 -0.12 -17.22 6.27
C ILE A 26 -0.32 -15.82 6.87
N SER A 27 -1.57 -15.42 7.12
CA SER A 27 -1.91 -14.12 7.68
C SER A 27 -1.35 -13.96 9.10
N VAL A 28 -1.55 -14.97 9.95
CA VAL A 28 -0.99 -15.01 11.30
C VAL A 28 0.53 -14.96 11.27
N ALA A 29 1.16 -15.70 10.37
CA ALA A 29 2.62 -15.69 10.22
C ALA A 29 3.15 -14.33 9.76
N THR A 30 2.47 -13.63 8.84
CA THR A 30 2.89 -12.27 8.43
C THR A 30 2.75 -11.23 9.54
N LEU A 31 1.70 -11.31 10.36
CA LEU A 31 1.56 -10.47 11.56
C LEU A 31 2.65 -10.76 12.58
N GLY A 32 2.92 -12.03 12.86
CA GLY A 32 4.01 -12.44 13.74
C GLY A 32 5.37 -11.95 13.23
N PHE A 33 5.63 -12.10 11.93
CA PHE A 33 6.85 -11.60 11.29
C PHE A 33 6.99 -10.07 11.45
N MET A 34 5.91 -9.31 11.23
CA MET A 34 5.90 -7.86 11.44
C MET A 34 6.29 -7.49 12.88
N VAL A 35 5.70 -8.17 13.88
CA VAL A 35 6.01 -7.93 15.31
C VAL A 35 7.46 -8.31 15.62
N ILE A 36 7.95 -9.46 15.15
CA ILE A 36 9.33 -9.91 15.38
C ILE A 36 10.32 -8.88 14.82
N VAL A 37 10.12 -8.46 13.56
CA VAL A 37 10.99 -7.45 12.92
C VAL A 37 10.95 -6.14 13.72
N GLN A 38 9.77 -5.69 14.16
CA GLN A 38 9.67 -4.46 14.94
C GLN A 38 10.38 -4.58 16.30
N VAL A 39 10.21 -5.68 17.02
CA VAL A 39 10.88 -5.92 18.31
C VAL A 39 12.40 -5.95 18.11
N VAL A 40 12.88 -6.64 17.09
CA VAL A 40 14.31 -6.65 16.75
C VAL A 40 14.79 -5.22 16.47
N LEU A 41 14.11 -4.47 15.60
CA LEU A 41 14.53 -3.10 15.26
C LEU A 41 14.47 -2.13 16.45
N VAL A 42 13.52 -2.29 17.37
CA VAL A 42 13.37 -1.42 18.55
C VAL A 42 14.39 -1.73 19.64
N ASN A 43 14.87 -2.98 19.74
CA ASN A 43 15.89 -3.39 20.71
C ASN A 43 17.32 -3.35 20.14
N TRP A 44 17.49 -3.07 18.85
CA TRP A 44 18.81 -3.06 18.20
C TRP A 44 19.53 -1.71 18.32
N ASP A 45 19.92 -1.36 19.54
CA ASP A 45 20.52 -0.05 19.86
C ASP A 45 21.71 0.33 18.97
N ARG A 46 22.57 -0.63 18.63
CA ARG A 46 23.80 -0.38 17.85
C ARG A 46 23.55 0.11 16.41
N VAL A 47 22.45 -0.32 15.78
CA VAL A 47 22.20 -0.06 14.34
C VAL A 47 21.07 0.95 14.17
N THR A 48 19.95 0.74 14.86
CA THR A 48 18.74 1.55 14.69
C THR A 48 18.62 2.67 15.72
N ARG A 49 19.52 2.73 16.71
CA ARG A 49 19.38 3.55 17.93
C ARG A 49 18.16 3.15 18.77
N GLY A 50 17.68 1.92 18.58
CA GLY A 50 16.59 1.31 19.33
C GLY A 50 15.26 2.05 19.16
N ALA A 51 14.59 2.33 20.28
CA ALA A 51 13.33 3.08 20.29
C ALA A 51 13.49 4.59 20.02
N ARG A 52 14.72 5.09 19.95
CA ARG A 52 14.98 6.53 19.78
C ARG A 52 14.71 6.95 18.34
N THR A 53 14.30 8.20 18.17
CA THR A 53 14.14 8.79 16.84
C THR A 53 15.52 8.93 16.19
N PHE A 54 15.68 8.34 15.02
CA PHE A 54 16.79 8.61 14.14
C PHE A 54 16.56 9.97 13.49
N ALA A 55 17.42 10.94 13.74
CA ALA A 55 17.37 12.27 13.16
C ALA A 55 18.68 12.58 12.41
N GLY A 56 18.60 13.43 11.39
CA GLY A 56 19.75 13.84 10.59
C GLY A 56 20.02 12.94 9.37
N VAL A 57 18.98 12.30 8.81
CA VAL A 57 19.12 11.64 7.50
C VAL A 57 19.35 12.70 6.44
N PRO A 58 20.39 12.59 5.59
CA PRO A 58 20.62 13.54 4.50
C PRO A 58 19.38 13.66 3.59
N PRO A 59 18.90 14.87 3.28
CA PRO A 59 17.67 15.07 2.51
C PRO A 59 17.90 14.92 1.00
N TYR A 60 18.24 13.71 0.54
CA TYR A 60 18.41 13.43 -0.90
C TYR A 60 17.07 13.30 -1.66
N ALA A 61 15.95 13.21 -0.96
CA ALA A 61 14.64 13.04 -1.59
C ALA A 61 13.93 14.39 -1.74
N ASN A 62 13.74 14.81 -2.99
CA ASN A 62 12.90 15.95 -3.36
C ASN A 62 11.51 15.49 -3.81
N LEU A 63 10.51 16.37 -3.70
CA LEU A 63 9.13 16.09 -4.11
C LEU A 63 9.04 15.56 -5.55
N TRP A 64 9.77 16.17 -6.48
CA TRP A 64 9.85 15.74 -7.88
C TRP A 64 10.40 14.33 -8.05
N ASN A 65 11.46 13.99 -7.31
CA ASN A 65 12.05 12.66 -7.34
C ASN A 65 11.08 11.61 -6.78
N VAL A 66 10.39 11.92 -5.69
CA VAL A 66 9.37 11.04 -5.10
C VAL A 66 8.23 10.79 -6.09
N TRP A 67 7.71 11.83 -6.75
CA TRP A 67 6.67 11.68 -7.77
C TRP A 67 7.14 10.86 -8.96
N LEU A 68 8.36 11.08 -9.44
CA LEU A 68 8.94 10.30 -10.53
C LEU A 68 8.97 8.80 -10.18
N TRP A 69 9.51 8.45 -9.00
CA TRP A 69 9.55 7.07 -8.54
C TRP A 69 8.16 6.49 -8.30
N ALA A 70 7.20 7.28 -7.83
CA ALA A 70 5.82 6.83 -7.67
C ALA A 70 5.17 6.49 -9.02
N VAL A 71 5.34 7.33 -10.04
CA VAL A 71 4.83 7.07 -11.39
C VAL A 71 5.47 5.82 -12.00
N ILE A 72 6.80 5.68 -11.85
CA ILE A 72 7.53 4.49 -12.30
C ILE A 72 7.00 3.23 -11.59
N ALA A 73 6.82 3.28 -10.28
CA ALA A 73 6.31 2.14 -9.50
C ALA A 73 4.90 1.74 -9.94
N VAL A 74 3.99 2.71 -10.10
CA VAL A 74 2.62 2.46 -10.58
C VAL A 74 2.63 1.87 -11.98
N TYR A 75 3.45 2.42 -12.89
CA TYR A 75 3.60 1.88 -14.24
C TYR A 75 4.13 0.44 -14.24
N LEU A 76 5.17 0.16 -13.45
CA LEU A 76 5.73 -1.20 -13.33
C LEU A 76 4.70 -2.19 -12.80
N VAL A 77 3.97 -1.84 -11.73
CA VAL A 77 2.94 -2.71 -11.15
C VAL A 77 1.81 -2.94 -12.14
N TRP A 78 1.36 -1.90 -12.84
CA TRP A 78 0.34 -2.03 -13.89
C TRP A 78 0.81 -2.95 -15.03
N ARG A 79 2.06 -2.81 -15.50
CA ARG A 79 2.63 -3.67 -16.54
C ARG A 79 2.79 -5.12 -16.09
N ILE A 80 3.23 -5.35 -14.85
CA ILE A 80 3.33 -6.70 -14.27
C ILE A 80 1.94 -7.30 -14.13
N GLY A 81 0.96 -6.53 -13.67
CA GLY A 81 -0.44 -6.95 -13.59
C GLY A 81 -1.03 -7.33 -14.95
N ALA A 82 -0.66 -6.64 -16.03
CA ALA A 82 -1.10 -6.97 -17.39
C ALA A 82 -0.35 -8.17 -18.02
N SER A 83 0.79 -8.57 -17.47
CA SER A 83 1.65 -9.65 -18.00
C SER A 83 1.08 -11.06 -17.75
N ALA A 84 1.74 -12.09 -18.31
CA ALA A 84 1.42 -13.49 -18.03
C ALA A 84 1.52 -13.82 -16.54
N PHE A 85 2.62 -13.40 -15.89
CA PHE A 85 2.80 -13.55 -14.45
C PHE A 85 1.66 -12.92 -13.64
N GLY A 86 1.16 -11.75 -14.06
CA GLY A 86 0.03 -11.10 -13.40
C GLY A 86 -1.29 -11.89 -13.54
N ARG A 87 -1.48 -12.61 -14.65
CA ARG A 87 -2.63 -13.52 -14.83
C ARG A 87 -2.49 -14.75 -13.93
N ASP A 88 -1.30 -15.32 -13.82
CA ASP A 88 -1.03 -16.47 -12.95
C ASP A 88 -1.24 -16.12 -11.47
N MET A 89 -0.79 -14.94 -11.05
CA MET A 89 -1.04 -14.42 -9.69
C MET A 89 -2.53 -14.24 -9.39
N ARG A 90 -3.32 -13.78 -10.36
CA ARG A 90 -4.79 -13.66 -10.22
C ARG A 90 -5.46 -15.02 -10.17
N ALA A 91 -5.09 -15.95 -11.05
CA ALA A 91 -5.61 -17.32 -11.01
C ALA A 91 -5.32 -18.00 -9.67
N ALA A 92 -4.10 -17.86 -9.16
CA ALA A 92 -3.68 -18.39 -7.86
C ALA A 92 -4.39 -17.73 -6.66
N ARG A 93 -4.93 -16.51 -6.83
CA ARG A 93 -5.74 -15.80 -5.84
C ARG A 93 -7.21 -16.27 -5.88
N ASP A 94 -7.76 -16.43 -7.07
CA ASP A 94 -9.19 -16.72 -7.24
C ASP A 94 -9.53 -18.16 -6.84
N ASN A 95 -8.73 -19.14 -7.28
CA ASN A 95 -8.87 -20.52 -6.84
C ASN A 95 -7.54 -21.27 -6.95
N GLU A 96 -6.92 -21.53 -5.80
CA GLU A 96 -5.64 -22.26 -5.69
C GLU A 96 -5.71 -23.65 -6.32
N ILE A 97 -6.80 -24.39 -6.12
CA ILE A 97 -6.95 -25.75 -6.65
C ILE A 97 -7.08 -25.71 -8.17
N ALA A 98 -7.90 -24.79 -8.70
CA ALA A 98 -8.06 -24.65 -10.15
C ALA A 98 -6.77 -24.19 -10.85
N ALA A 99 -6.01 -23.28 -10.23
CA ALA A 99 -4.73 -22.84 -10.75
C ALA A 99 -3.71 -24.00 -10.84
N LEU A 100 -3.66 -24.85 -9.81
CA LEU A 100 -2.80 -26.03 -9.80
C LEU A 100 -3.18 -27.03 -10.90
N SER A 101 -4.47 -27.23 -11.17
CA SER A 101 -4.95 -28.08 -12.28
C SER A 101 -4.55 -27.57 -13.66
N LEU A 102 -4.29 -26.27 -13.80
CA LEU A 102 -3.80 -25.63 -15.03
C LEU A 102 -2.26 -25.60 -15.12
N GLY A 103 -1.56 -26.26 -14.20
CA GLY A 103 -0.09 -26.29 -14.14
C GLY A 103 0.54 -24.99 -13.59
N ILE A 104 -0.25 -24.09 -13.02
CA ILE A 104 0.26 -22.83 -12.45
C ILE A 104 0.85 -23.12 -11.07
N SER A 105 2.13 -22.82 -10.90
CA SER A 105 2.78 -22.95 -9.61
C SER A 105 2.39 -21.79 -8.68
N VAL A 106 1.46 -22.07 -7.75
CA VAL A 106 0.92 -21.10 -6.79
C VAL A 106 2.01 -20.54 -5.87
N GLN A 107 2.93 -21.38 -5.41
CA GLN A 107 4.04 -20.97 -4.53
C GLN A 107 4.95 -19.94 -5.20
N HIS A 108 5.39 -20.19 -6.44
CA HIS A 108 6.24 -19.25 -7.17
C HIS A 108 5.50 -17.93 -7.46
N SER A 109 4.22 -18.00 -7.85
CA SER A 109 3.41 -16.81 -8.12
C SER A 109 3.29 -15.91 -6.88
N ARG A 110 3.01 -16.51 -5.71
CA ARG A 110 2.94 -15.79 -4.44
C ARG A 110 4.29 -15.27 -3.98
N LEU A 111 5.36 -16.05 -4.13
CA LEU A 111 6.72 -15.65 -3.78
C LEU A 111 7.18 -14.43 -4.60
N LEU A 112 6.98 -14.46 -5.92
CA LEU A 112 7.31 -13.34 -6.79
C LEU A 112 6.50 -12.09 -6.41
N ALA A 113 5.19 -12.24 -6.17
CA ALA A 113 4.35 -11.11 -5.75
C ALA A 113 4.84 -10.51 -4.42
N PHE A 114 5.21 -11.36 -3.45
CA PHE A 114 5.72 -10.92 -2.15
C PHE A 114 7.08 -10.21 -2.25
N SER A 115 8.03 -10.80 -2.99
CA SER A 115 9.36 -10.21 -3.19
C SER A 115 9.31 -8.89 -3.96
N LEU A 116 8.49 -8.79 -5.02
CA LEU A 116 8.29 -7.54 -5.78
C LEU A 116 7.64 -6.45 -4.92
N SER A 117 6.68 -6.82 -4.08
CA SER A 117 6.05 -5.88 -3.14
C SER A 117 7.06 -5.34 -2.13
N ALA A 118 7.93 -6.21 -1.59
CA ALA A 118 8.99 -5.82 -0.68
C ALA A 118 10.04 -4.92 -1.34
N PHE A 119 10.40 -5.17 -2.60
CA PHE A 119 11.28 -4.29 -3.37
C PHE A 119 10.73 -2.86 -3.45
N LEU A 120 9.48 -2.72 -3.88
CA LEU A 120 8.82 -1.42 -4.04
C LEU A 120 8.63 -0.72 -2.69
N THR A 121 8.24 -1.46 -1.66
CA THR A 121 8.03 -0.91 -0.31
C THR A 121 9.35 -0.49 0.33
N GLY A 122 10.42 -1.27 0.16
CA GLY A 122 11.76 -0.91 0.65
C GLY A 122 12.32 0.32 -0.06
N ALA A 123 12.09 0.45 -1.37
CA ALA A 123 12.43 1.66 -2.11
C ALA A 123 11.63 2.87 -1.62
N ALA A 124 10.31 2.73 -1.45
CA ALA A 124 9.44 3.79 -0.93
C ALA A 124 9.82 4.23 0.48
N GLY A 125 10.10 3.28 1.40
CA GLY A 125 10.54 3.57 2.75
C GLY A 125 11.87 4.33 2.79
N SER A 126 12.82 3.99 1.91
CA SER A 126 14.08 4.73 1.80
C SER A 126 13.86 6.17 1.33
N LEU A 127 12.99 6.39 0.34
CA LEU A 127 12.65 7.74 -0.12
C LEU A 127 11.95 8.54 0.98
N TRP A 128 11.01 7.91 1.69
CA TRP A 128 10.29 8.52 2.81
C TRP A 128 11.24 8.96 3.93
N ALA A 129 12.21 8.12 4.30
CA ALA A 129 13.21 8.45 5.30
C ALA A 129 14.07 9.67 4.92
N HIS A 130 14.47 9.78 3.65
CA HIS A 130 15.22 10.94 3.14
C HIS A 130 14.33 12.18 2.96
N PHE A 131 13.01 12.03 2.85
CA PHE A 131 12.08 13.15 2.71
C PHE A 131 11.72 13.78 4.07
N ILE A 132 11.42 12.95 5.08
CA ILE A 132 11.06 13.42 6.43
C ILE A 132 12.29 13.70 7.29
N THR A 133 13.45 13.11 6.95
CA THR A 133 14.77 13.29 7.62
C THR A 133 14.87 12.80 9.06
N ALA A 134 13.73 12.42 9.66
CA ALA A 134 13.65 11.83 10.97
C ALA A 134 12.58 10.72 11.03
N PHE A 135 12.91 9.59 11.64
CA PHE A 135 11.98 8.47 11.81
C PHE A 135 12.33 7.60 13.02
N SER A 136 11.37 6.83 13.51
CA SER A 136 11.61 5.83 14.56
C SER A 136 11.04 4.46 14.14
N PRO A 137 11.70 3.34 14.46
CA PRO A 137 11.16 2.01 14.16
C PRO A 137 9.77 1.75 14.77
N ARG A 138 9.47 2.38 15.92
CA ARG A 138 8.17 2.26 16.60
C ARG A 138 6.99 2.76 15.75
N SER A 139 7.22 3.75 14.89
CA SER A 139 6.18 4.34 14.04
C SER A 139 5.63 3.39 12.97
N PHE A 140 6.37 2.33 12.60
CA PHE A 140 6.04 1.44 11.48
C PHE A 140 5.22 0.20 11.84
N LEU A 141 4.72 0.10 13.08
CA LEU A 141 3.90 -1.04 13.50
C LEU A 141 2.42 -0.82 13.13
N PHE A 142 1.52 -0.85 14.11
CA PHE A 142 0.08 -0.86 13.84
C PHE A 142 -0.41 0.40 13.12
N THR A 143 -0.03 1.59 13.58
CA THR A 143 -0.57 2.83 13.01
C THR A 143 -0.28 2.96 11.52
N GLN A 144 0.97 2.72 11.10
CA GLN A 144 1.35 2.80 9.69
C GLN A 144 0.77 1.64 8.87
N ALA A 145 0.79 0.42 9.42
CA ALA A 145 0.23 -0.76 8.74
C ALA A 145 -1.28 -0.59 8.49
N PHE A 146 -2.05 -0.16 9.49
CA PHE A 146 -3.48 0.11 9.35
C PHE A 146 -3.74 1.21 8.33
N ASN A 147 -3.00 2.32 8.36
CA ASN A 147 -3.18 3.39 7.38
C ASN A 147 -3.00 2.89 5.93
N ILE A 148 -1.95 2.08 5.67
CA ILE A 148 -1.70 1.51 4.34
C ILE A 148 -2.82 0.53 3.94
N ILE A 149 -3.26 -0.33 4.86
CA ILE A 149 -4.35 -1.28 4.62
C ILE A 149 -5.66 -0.53 4.34
N THR A 150 -5.96 0.52 5.09
CA THR A 150 -7.17 1.33 4.89
C THR A 150 -7.17 1.98 3.51
N MET A 151 -6.06 2.61 3.10
CA MET A 151 -5.91 3.16 1.74
C MET A 151 -6.17 2.09 0.67
N LEU A 152 -5.59 0.89 0.85
CA LEU A 152 -5.70 -0.22 -0.09
C LEU A 152 -7.11 -0.80 -0.18
N VAL A 153 -7.76 -1.06 0.96
CA VAL A 153 -9.10 -1.66 1.02
C VAL A 153 -10.14 -0.70 0.44
N ILE A 154 -10.04 0.58 0.78
CA ILE A 154 -10.98 1.59 0.27
C ILE A 154 -10.80 1.76 -1.24
N GLY A 155 -9.56 1.81 -1.72
CA GLY A 155 -9.27 1.85 -3.16
C GLY A 155 -9.72 0.58 -3.91
N GLY A 156 -9.54 -0.58 -3.30
CA GLY A 156 -9.90 -1.90 -3.80
C GLY A 156 -8.68 -2.79 -4.04
N LEU A 157 -8.70 -4.01 -3.48
CA LEU A 157 -7.62 -5.01 -3.51
C LEU A 157 -7.36 -5.63 -4.89
N GLY A 158 -8.21 -5.38 -5.88
CA GLY A 158 -8.15 -6.02 -7.20
C GLY A 158 -7.73 -5.09 -8.35
N SER A 159 -7.48 -3.81 -8.10
CA SER A 159 -7.24 -2.81 -9.15
C SER A 159 -6.13 -1.86 -8.75
N VAL A 160 -5.10 -1.74 -9.60
CA VAL A 160 -3.98 -0.81 -9.38
C VAL A 160 -4.47 0.64 -9.36
N SER A 161 -5.34 1.02 -10.32
CA SER A 161 -5.97 2.35 -10.33
C SER A 161 -6.84 2.59 -9.10
N GLY A 162 -7.51 1.54 -8.61
CA GLY A 162 -8.27 1.58 -7.36
C GLY A 162 -7.39 1.92 -6.18
N SER A 163 -6.28 1.22 -6.02
CA SER A 163 -5.32 1.47 -4.94
C SER A 163 -4.78 2.91 -4.96
N VAL A 164 -4.43 3.46 -6.15
CA VAL A 164 -3.96 4.85 -6.26
C VAL A 164 -5.03 5.86 -5.84
N ILE A 165 -6.27 5.67 -6.29
CA ILE A 165 -7.40 6.55 -5.91
C ILE A 165 -7.68 6.44 -4.41
N GLY A 166 -7.63 5.24 -3.85
CA GLY A 166 -7.78 5.01 -2.41
C GLY A 166 -6.72 5.74 -1.59
N VAL A 167 -5.46 5.69 -2.00
CA VAL A 167 -4.36 6.44 -1.37
C VAL A 167 -4.62 7.94 -1.43
N VAL A 168 -4.96 8.49 -2.59
CA VAL A 168 -5.22 9.94 -2.74
C VAL A 168 -6.41 10.36 -1.88
N LEU A 169 -7.53 9.66 -1.98
CA LEU A 169 -8.75 9.99 -1.25
C LEU A 169 -8.51 9.96 0.27
N ILE A 170 -7.91 8.88 0.78
CA ILE A 170 -7.67 8.74 2.21
C ILE A 170 -6.61 9.70 2.71
N THR A 171 -5.61 10.02 1.92
CA THR A 171 -4.62 11.04 2.29
C THR A 171 -5.28 12.41 2.42
N VAL A 172 -6.13 12.80 1.45
CA VAL A 172 -6.86 14.08 1.51
C VAL A 172 -7.80 14.11 2.71
N ILE A 173 -8.60 13.06 2.92
CA ILE A 173 -9.48 12.96 4.09
C ILE A 173 -8.68 13.04 5.39
N SER A 174 -7.59 12.28 5.51
CA SER A 174 -6.74 12.30 6.72
C SER A 174 -6.18 13.68 6.99
N GLU A 175 -5.73 14.41 5.97
CA GLU A 175 -5.19 15.75 6.14
C GLU A 175 -6.28 16.76 6.55
N LEU A 176 -7.47 16.67 5.95
CA LEU A 176 -8.62 17.50 6.32
C LEU A 176 -9.06 17.24 7.77
N LEU A 177 -9.17 15.97 8.15
CA LEU A 177 -9.47 15.56 9.53
C LEU A 177 -8.40 16.06 10.50
N ARG A 178 -7.13 15.89 10.16
CA ARG A 178 -6.02 16.34 11.01
C ARG A 178 -6.00 17.87 11.17
N ASN A 179 -6.37 18.61 10.12
CA ASN A 179 -6.54 20.06 10.21
C ASN A 179 -7.74 20.44 11.09
N ALA A 180 -8.84 19.70 11.03
CA ALA A 180 -9.98 19.90 11.92
C ALA A 180 -9.66 19.56 13.39
N GLU A 181 -8.86 18.52 13.64
CA GLU A 181 -8.42 18.11 14.98
C GLU A 181 -7.55 19.13 15.70
N ARG A 182 -6.79 19.95 14.95
CA ARG A 182 -5.93 21.00 15.53
C ARG A 182 -6.73 22.11 16.23
N GLY A 183 -8.05 22.07 16.14
CA GLY A 183 -8.94 23.12 16.61
C GLY A 183 -9.11 24.19 15.54
N PHE A 184 -10.33 24.69 15.39
CA PHE A 184 -10.62 25.79 14.47
C PHE A 184 -11.20 26.94 15.29
N ASP A 185 -10.54 28.10 15.24
CA ASP A 185 -11.00 29.31 15.91
C ASP A 185 -12.01 30.04 15.00
N LEU A 186 -13.29 29.65 15.10
CA LEU A 186 -14.40 30.34 14.43
C LEU A 186 -14.89 31.52 15.29
N GLY A 187 -13.97 32.42 15.67
CA GLY A 187 -14.23 33.69 16.38
C GLY A 187 -14.90 33.59 17.76
N ILE A 188 -16.13 33.07 17.79
CA ILE A 188 -17.05 32.91 18.93
C ILE A 188 -17.02 31.47 19.47
N PHE A 189 -16.75 30.47 18.62
CA PHE A 189 -16.63 29.06 19.02
C PHE A 189 -15.18 28.60 18.91
N ARG A 190 -14.53 28.37 20.06
CA ARG A 190 -13.25 27.65 20.13
C ARG A 190 -13.54 26.18 20.35
N LEU A 191 -13.36 25.37 19.31
CA LEU A 191 -13.35 23.91 19.50
C LEU A 191 -11.98 23.49 20.02
N PRO A 192 -11.88 22.90 21.23
CA PRO A 192 -10.62 22.40 21.74
C PRO A 192 -10.09 21.27 20.84
N PRO A 193 -8.76 21.13 20.72
CA PRO A 193 -8.17 20.08 19.90
C PRO A 193 -8.50 18.71 20.49
N ILE A 194 -9.03 17.81 19.66
CA ILE A 194 -9.35 16.43 20.03
C ILE A 194 -8.31 15.53 19.35
N TYR A 195 -7.26 15.19 20.09
CA TYR A 195 -6.21 14.32 19.57
C TYR A 195 -6.73 12.88 19.42
N GLY A 196 -6.64 12.34 18.21
CA GLY A 196 -6.98 10.93 17.92
C GLY A 196 -8.38 10.72 17.33
N ALA A 197 -9.18 11.78 17.20
CA ALA A 197 -10.48 11.73 16.51
C ALA A 197 -10.33 11.32 15.03
N SER A 198 -9.25 11.70 14.36
CA SER A 198 -8.95 11.35 12.97
C SER A 198 -8.72 9.85 12.82
N GLN A 199 -8.07 9.21 13.78
CA GLN A 199 -7.82 7.77 13.77
C GLN A 199 -9.11 6.99 14.01
N ILE A 200 -9.94 7.43 14.95
CA ILE A 200 -11.25 6.84 15.20
C ILE A 200 -12.14 7.00 13.96
N LEU A 201 -12.19 8.20 13.37
CA LEU A 201 -13.01 8.46 12.18
C LEU A 201 -12.50 7.67 10.97
N MET A 202 -11.19 7.49 10.83
CA MET A 202 -10.60 6.63 9.80
C MET A 202 -10.97 5.16 10.00
N ALA A 203 -10.95 4.67 11.24
CA ALA A 203 -11.36 3.31 11.56
C ALA A 203 -12.86 3.09 11.29
N VAL A 204 -13.71 4.05 11.66
CA VAL A 204 -15.15 4.02 11.34
C VAL A 204 -15.36 4.04 9.83
N LEU A 205 -14.67 4.93 9.10
CA LEU A 205 -14.75 5.01 7.64
C LEU A 205 -14.34 3.68 6.99
N PHE A 206 -13.25 3.08 7.48
CA PHE A 206 -12.79 1.78 7.03
C PHE A 206 -13.85 0.69 7.23
N VAL A 207 -14.46 0.61 8.42
CA VAL A 207 -15.54 -0.34 8.72
C VAL A 207 -16.74 -0.10 7.80
N LEU A 208 -17.18 1.15 7.64
CA LEU A 208 -18.30 1.49 6.76
C LEU A 208 -18.03 1.07 5.31
N VAL A 209 -16.83 1.34 4.79
CA VAL A 209 -16.49 0.94 3.42
C VAL A 209 -16.49 -0.57 3.27
N ILE A 210 -15.99 -1.33 4.25
CA ILE A 210 -16.04 -2.80 4.19
C ILE A 210 -17.48 -3.32 4.20
N VAL A 211 -18.34 -2.75 5.06
CA VAL A 211 -19.74 -3.16 5.19
C VAL A 211 -20.55 -2.84 3.94
N PHE A 212 -20.40 -1.64 3.38
CA PHE A 212 -21.22 -1.19 2.25
C PHE A 212 -20.61 -1.48 0.87
N ARG A 213 -19.28 -1.59 0.78
CA ARG A 213 -18.53 -1.70 -0.48
C ARG A 213 -17.34 -2.68 -0.32
N PRO A 214 -17.59 -3.99 -0.15
CA PRO A 214 -16.53 -4.99 0.11
C PRO A 214 -15.51 -5.13 -1.02
N ALA A 215 -15.86 -4.73 -2.25
CA ALA A 215 -14.95 -4.72 -3.40
C ALA A 215 -14.07 -3.44 -3.50
N GLY A 216 -14.26 -2.48 -2.59
CA GLY A 216 -13.67 -1.14 -2.66
C GLY A 216 -14.37 -0.23 -3.68
N LEU A 217 -13.77 0.94 -3.94
CA LEU A 217 -14.32 1.94 -4.86
C LEU A 217 -14.42 1.42 -6.31
N LEU A 218 -13.35 0.81 -6.82
CA LEU A 218 -13.25 0.39 -8.23
C LEU A 218 -13.51 -1.10 -8.48
N GLY A 219 -13.70 -1.92 -7.44
CA GLY A 219 -14.23 -3.28 -7.58
C GLY A 219 -13.47 -4.20 -8.53
N GLY A 220 -12.16 -4.01 -8.69
CA GLY A 220 -11.33 -4.79 -9.62
C GLY A 220 -11.32 -4.29 -11.07
N ARG A 221 -12.09 -3.25 -11.42
CA ARG A 221 -12.01 -2.62 -12.73
C ARG A 221 -10.76 -1.73 -12.80
N GLU A 222 -9.91 -1.99 -13.78
CA GLU A 222 -8.82 -1.08 -14.12
C GLU A 222 -9.34 0.04 -15.03
N ILE A 223 -8.95 1.27 -14.73
CA ILE A 223 -9.16 2.39 -15.67
C ILE A 223 -8.11 2.25 -16.75
N ASP A 224 -8.44 1.57 -17.84
CA ASP A 224 -7.51 1.41 -18.97
C ASP A 224 -7.36 2.76 -19.71
N PRO A 225 -6.15 3.36 -19.76
CA PRO A 225 -5.92 4.62 -20.49
C PRO A 225 -6.33 4.53 -21.96
N ARG A 226 -6.25 3.34 -22.58
CA ARG A 226 -6.67 3.12 -23.98
C ARG A 226 -8.18 3.19 -24.15
N SER A 227 -8.93 2.73 -23.16
CA SER A 227 -10.40 2.81 -23.18
C SER A 227 -10.90 4.26 -23.06
N VAL A 228 -10.20 5.09 -22.28
CA VAL A 228 -10.46 6.52 -22.14
C VAL A 228 -10.13 7.24 -23.44
N LEU A 229 -8.95 6.99 -24.04
CA LEU A 229 -8.56 7.59 -25.32
C LEU A 229 -9.51 7.19 -26.47
N ARG A 230 -10.01 5.95 -26.47
CA ARG A 230 -10.96 5.47 -27.49
C ARG A 230 -12.35 6.10 -27.32
N ARG A 231 -12.78 6.44 -26.10
CA ARG A 231 -14.00 7.21 -25.85
C ARG A 231 -13.89 8.67 -26.29
N LEU A 232 -12.70 9.26 -26.18
CA LEU A 232 -12.41 10.61 -26.69
C LEU A 232 -12.25 10.67 -28.22
N ARG A 233 -11.90 9.54 -28.87
CA ARG A 233 -11.69 9.47 -30.33
C ARG A 233 -12.90 9.01 -31.14
N LEU A 234 -14.05 8.73 -30.54
CA LEU A 234 -15.27 8.48 -31.33
C LEU A 234 -15.84 9.82 -31.78
N PRO A 235 -15.86 10.13 -33.10
CA PRO A 235 -16.75 11.17 -33.59
C PRO A 235 -18.15 10.71 -33.23
N ARG A 236 -18.93 11.56 -32.56
CA ARG A 236 -20.39 11.42 -32.49
C ARG A 236 -20.89 11.34 -33.94
N ARG A 237 -21.04 10.13 -34.51
CA ARG A 237 -21.87 9.97 -35.69
C ARG A 237 -23.28 10.28 -35.22
N ALA A 238 -23.75 11.45 -35.65
CA ALA A 238 -25.10 11.91 -35.49
C ALA A 238 -26.05 10.80 -35.95
N LYS A 239 -26.98 10.41 -35.08
CA LYS A 239 -28.25 9.82 -35.51
C LYS A 239 -28.93 10.89 -36.37
N ILE A 240 -28.98 10.66 -37.67
CA ILE A 240 -29.99 11.29 -38.53
C ILE A 240 -30.93 10.16 -38.94
N ARG A 241 -32.21 10.48 -38.81
CA ARG A 241 -33.39 9.65 -39.06
C ARG A 241 -33.42 9.08 -40.47
#